data_AF-V7FCY1-F1
#
_entry.id   AF-V7FCY1-F1
#
_cell.length_a   1.000
_cell.length_b   1.000
_cell.length_c   1.000
_cell.angle_alpha   90.00
_cell.angle_beta   90.00
_cell.angle_gamma   90.00
#
_symmetry.space_group_name_H-M   'P 1'
#
loop_
_entity.id
_entity.type
_entity.pdbx_description
1 polymer ?
#
loop_
_entity_poly.entity_id
_entity_poly.type
_entity_poly.pdbx_seq_one_letter_code
_entity_poly.pdbx_strand_id
1 'polypeptide(L)'
;MVASPRATTLATAKAWGVSDMAFHKKAGLKIEDMVRSKWVYRKLRNCRAGIEAGISCLKRAYGLARCTWRGLDHFKTYVWSSVAAYNLVLFTRLRPT
;
A
#
# COMPACT_ATOMS: atom_id res chain seq x y z
N MET A 1 5.11 5.02 -2.42
CA MET A 1 6.20 5.31 -1.47
C MET A 1 7.04 4.07 -1.31
N VAL A 2 8.22 4.01 -1.93
CA VAL A 2 9.16 2.90 -1.77
C VAL A 2 10.29 3.41 -0.89
N ALA A 3 10.27 3.08 0.40
CA ALA A 3 11.41 3.31 1.27
C ALA A 3 12.61 2.52 0.73
N SER A 4 13.74 3.20 0.56
CA SER A 4 14.98 2.56 0.14
C SER A 4 15.45 1.61 1.26
N PRO A 5 15.85 0.37 0.96
CA PRO A 5 16.28 -0.56 1.99
C PRO A 5 17.68 -0.14 2.44
N ARG A 6 17.77 0.48 3.61
CA ARG A 6 19.03 0.84 4.27
C ARG A 6 18.98 0.35 5.71
N ALA A 7 20.12 -0.08 6.24
CA ALA A 7 20.22 -0.50 7.64
C ALA A 7 19.76 0.59 8.63
N THR A 8 20.02 1.86 8.30
CA THR A 8 19.55 3.01 9.09
C THR A 8 18.03 3.06 9.18
N THR A 9 17.32 2.94 8.05
CA THR A 9 15.84 2.96 8.04
C THR A 9 15.21 1.80 8.81
N LEU A 10 15.85 0.61 8.81
CA LEU A 10 15.40 -0.52 9.63
C LEU A 10 15.54 -0.25 11.12
N ALA A 11 16.69 0.30 11.53
CA ALA A 11 16.93 0.65 12.93
C ALA A 11 15.94 1.71 13.42
N THR A 12 15.67 2.74 12.61
CA THR A 12 14.68 3.77 12.95
C THR A 12 13.27 3.21 13.06
N ALA A 13 12.88 2.34 12.13
CA ALA A 13 11.56 1.70 12.15
C ALA A 13 11.36 0.83 13.40
N LYS A 14 12.39 0.06 13.80
CA LYS A 14 12.36 -0.72 15.05
C LYS A 14 12.32 0.18 16.28
N ALA A 15 13.04 1.30 16.27
CA ALA A 15 12.98 2.30 17.35
C ALA A 15 11.59 2.94 17.49
N TRP A 16 10.83 3.04 16.39
CA TRP A 16 9.43 3.48 16.39
C TRP A 16 8.43 2.36 16.76
N GLY A 17 8.91 1.19 17.17
CA GLY A 17 8.07 0.07 17.61
C GLY A 17 7.53 -0.80 16.47
N VAL A 18 8.00 -0.64 15.23
CA VAL A 18 7.61 -1.52 14.12
C VAL A 18 8.31 -2.86 14.29
N SER A 19 7.51 -3.91 14.52
CA SER A 19 7.98 -5.26 14.83
C SER A 19 8.41 -6.08 13.61
N ASP A 20 7.69 -5.97 12.49
CA ASP A 20 7.93 -6.75 11.27
C ASP A 20 7.82 -5.83 10.04
N MET A 21 8.90 -5.70 9.25
CA MET A 21 8.94 -4.83 8.07
C MET A 21 9.59 -5.53 6.88
N ALA A 22 8.92 -5.58 5.72
CA ALA A 22 9.45 -6.21 4.52
C ALA A 22 9.81 -5.18 3.43
N PHE A 23 11.07 -5.17 2.98
CA PHE A 23 11.51 -4.38 1.83
C PHE A 23 11.49 -5.22 0.55
N HIS A 24 11.09 -4.60 -0.57
CA HIS A 24 11.09 -5.27 -1.89
C HIS A 24 12.51 -5.49 -2.43
N LYS A 25 13.39 -4.51 -2.24
CA LYS A 25 14.82 -4.62 -2.57
C LYS A 25 15.55 -5.02 -1.29
N LYS A 26 16.45 -6.01 -1.35
CA LYS A 26 17.14 -6.50 -0.15
C LYS A 26 18.33 -5.62 0.23
N ALA A 27 19.04 -5.05 -0.76
CA ALA A 27 20.19 -4.15 -0.56
C ALA A 27 21.17 -4.60 0.55
N GLY A 28 21.47 -5.91 0.62
CA GLY A 28 22.40 -6.51 1.60
C GLY A 28 21.78 -6.97 2.92
N LEU A 29 20.48 -6.73 3.16
CA LEU A 29 19.79 -7.12 4.39
C LEU A 29 19.24 -8.55 4.28
N LYS A 30 19.40 -9.35 5.35
CA LYS A 30 18.81 -10.69 5.42
C LYS A 30 17.33 -10.60 5.79
N ILE A 31 16.57 -11.62 5.40
CA ILE A 31 15.14 -11.70 5.71
C ILE A 31 14.93 -11.85 7.22
N GLU A 32 15.83 -12.56 7.91
CA GLU A 32 15.82 -12.72 9.36
C GLU A 32 15.95 -11.39 10.12
N ASP A 33 16.70 -10.42 9.58
CA ASP A 33 16.87 -9.10 10.20
C ASP A 33 15.62 -8.22 10.08
N MET A 34 14.81 -8.49 9.05
CA MET A 34 13.63 -7.72 8.66
C MET A 34 12.35 -8.22 9.33
N VAL A 35 12.20 -9.54 9.44
CA VAL A 35 10.95 -10.19 9.79
C VAL A 35 11.20 -11.47 10.58
N ARG A 36 10.33 -11.75 11.54
CA ARG A 36 10.41 -12.92 12.42
C ARG A 36 10.29 -14.28 11.73
N SER A 37 9.70 -14.34 10.53
CA SER A 37 9.58 -15.59 9.76
C SER A 37 9.43 -15.33 8.26
N LYS A 38 9.93 -16.27 7.45
CA LYS A 38 9.72 -16.28 5.99
C LYS A 38 8.24 -16.24 5.60
N TRP A 39 7.35 -16.82 6.41
CA TRP A 39 5.91 -16.77 6.17
C TRP A 39 5.36 -15.34 6.31
N VAL A 40 5.77 -14.62 7.36
CA VAL A 40 5.39 -13.22 7.59
C VAL A 40 5.94 -12.33 6.48
N TYR A 41 7.20 -12.55 6.06
CA TYR A 41 7.79 -11.86 4.92
C TYR A 41 6.95 -12.03 3.64
N ARG A 42 6.50 -13.27 3.34
CA ARG A 42 5.64 -13.54 2.19
C ARG A 42 4.28 -12.85 2.32
N LYS A 43 3.68 -12.86 3.51
CA LYS A 43 2.39 -12.21 3.78
C LYS A 43 2.48 -10.69 3.62
N LEU A 44 3.50 -10.04 4.16
CA LEU A 44 3.74 -8.60 4.02
C LEU A 44 3.98 -8.21 2.55
N ARG A 45 4.74 -9.02 1.80
CA ARG A 45 4.95 -8.79 0.37
C ARG A 45 3.64 -8.88 -0.42
N ASN A 46 2.83 -9.90 -0.17
CA ASN A 46 1.54 -10.09 -0.84
C ASN A 46 0.55 -8.98 -0.48
N CYS A 47 0.53 -8.54 0.78
CA CYS A 47 -0.28 -7.40 1.22
C CYS A 47 0.12 -6.12 0.47
N ARG A 48 1.43 -5.82 0.37
CA ARG A 48 1.94 -4.67 -0.38
C ARG A 48 1.53 -4.73 -1.86
N ALA A 49 1.70 -5.89 -2.49
CA ALA A 49 1.30 -6.10 -3.88
C ALA A 49 -0.22 -5.91 -4.07
N GLY A 50 -1.04 -6.35 -3.12
CA GLY A 50 -2.48 -6.11 -3.11
C GLY A 50 -2.84 -4.63 -3.03
N ILE A 51 -2.16 -3.86 -2.17
CA ILE A 51 -2.34 -2.41 -2.08
C ILE A 51 -1.91 -1.72 -3.39
N GLU A 52 -0.76 -2.09 -3.96
CA GLU A 52 -0.28 -1.55 -5.25
C GLU A 52 -1.26 -1.86 -6.39
N ALA A 53 -1.83 -3.07 -6.40
CA ALA A 53 -2.88 -3.46 -7.34
C ALA A 53 -4.17 -2.65 -7.16
N GLY A 54 -4.61 -2.42 -5.92
CA GLY A 54 -5.75 -1.57 -5.59
C GLY A 54 -5.56 -0.13 -6.06
N ILE A 55 -4.40 0.46 -5.79
CA ILE A 55 -4.05 1.82 -6.27
C ILE A 55 -4.02 1.85 -7.80
N SER A 56 -3.46 0.84 -8.46
CA SER A 56 -3.43 0.75 -9.92
C SER A 56 -4.85 0.67 -10.51
N CYS A 57 -5.73 -0.11 -9.89
CA CYS A 57 -7.14 -0.22 -10.27
C CYS A 57 -7.88 1.11 -10.10
N LEU A 58 -7.71 1.78 -8.96
CA LEU A 58 -8.27 3.10 -8.69
C LEU A 58 -7.82 4.14 -9.73
N LYS A 59 -6.53 4.16 -10.06
CA LYS A 59 -5.96 5.08 -11.05
C LYS A 59 -6.48 4.85 -12.47
N ARG A 60 -6.63 3.59 -12.88
CA ARG A 60 -6.97 3.24 -14.28
C ARG A 60 -8.48 3.15 -14.53
N ALA A 61 -9.22 2.55 -13.60
CA ALA A 61 -10.63 2.23 -13.79
C ALA A 61 -11.58 3.24 -13.12
N TYR A 62 -11.15 3.91 -12.05
CA TYR A 62 -12.00 4.80 -11.24
C TYR A 62 -11.53 6.25 -11.26
N GLY A 63 -10.71 6.60 -12.25
CA GLY A 63 -10.38 7.97 -12.59
C GLY A 63 -9.55 8.71 -11.56
N LEU A 64 -8.88 8.04 -10.59
CA LEU A 64 -7.98 8.65 -9.61
C LEU A 64 -6.65 9.08 -10.28
N ALA A 65 -6.72 10.04 -11.20
CA ALA A 65 -5.60 10.56 -11.95
C ALA A 65 -5.17 11.92 -11.39
N ARG A 66 -4.77 12.87 -12.25
CA ARG A 66 -4.50 14.25 -11.83
C ARG A 66 -5.83 14.91 -11.46
N CYS A 67 -5.97 15.30 -10.20
CA CYS A 67 -7.07 16.14 -9.78
C CYS A 67 -6.95 17.51 -10.46
N THR A 68 -7.93 17.85 -11.28
CA THR A 68 -8.03 19.16 -11.94
C THR A 68 -8.79 20.18 -11.10
N TRP A 69 -9.35 19.75 -9.96
CA TRP A 69 -10.16 20.59 -9.08
C TRP A 69 -9.23 21.42 -8.18
N ARG A 70 -9.50 22.72 -8.07
CA ARG A 70 -8.68 23.62 -7.24
C ARG A 70 -9.17 23.60 -5.80
N GLY A 71 -8.24 23.59 -4.84
CA GLY A 71 -8.55 23.63 -3.40
C GLY A 71 -8.47 22.26 -2.74
N LEU A 72 -8.02 22.25 -1.48
CA LEU A 72 -7.79 21.02 -0.70
C LEU A 72 -9.08 20.24 -0.46
N ASP A 73 -10.19 20.93 -0.21
CA ASP A 73 -11.49 20.31 0.00
C ASP A 73 -11.97 19.55 -1.25
N HIS A 74 -11.88 20.20 -2.41
CA HIS A 74 -12.21 19.60 -3.69
C HIS A 74 -11.31 18.40 -4.02
N PHE A 75 -10.02 18.47 -3.67
CA PHE A 75 -9.12 17.31 -3.80
C PHE A 75 -9.56 16.14 -2.91
N LYS A 76 -9.91 16.40 -1.65
CA LYS A 76 -10.42 15.36 -0.73
C LYS A 76 -11.68 14.71 -1.29
N THR A 77 -12.62 15.51 -1.78
CA THR A 77 -13.88 15.04 -2.37
C THR A 77 -13.64 14.20 -3.63
N TYR A 78 -12.69 14.59 -4.48
CA TYR A 78 -12.28 13.82 -5.66
C TYR A 78 -11.67 12.46 -5.29
N VAL A 79 -10.80 12.40 -4.28
CA VAL A 79 -10.25 11.13 -3.80
C VAL A 79 -11.36 10.25 -3.21
N TRP A 80 -12.24 10.84 -2.40
CA TRP A 80 -13.35 10.14 -1.77
C TRP A 80 -14.32 9.54 -2.78
N SER A 81 -14.67 10.26 -3.84
CA SER A 81 -15.59 9.76 -4.86
C SER A 81 -15.00 8.57 -5.62
N SER A 82 -13.71 8.60 -6.00
CA SER A 82 -13.02 7.46 -6.61
C SER A 82 -12.96 6.23 -5.70
N VAL A 83 -12.68 6.41 -4.41
CA VAL A 83 -12.62 5.31 -3.44
C VAL A 83 -14.01 4.73 -3.18
N ALA A 84 -15.03 5.57 -3.03
CA ALA A 84 -16.41 5.13 -2.84
C ALA A 84 -16.91 4.34 -4.05
N ALA A 85 -16.65 4.80 -5.28
CA ALA A 85 -17.02 4.09 -6.50
C ALA A 85 -16.34 2.71 -6.61
N TYR A 86 -15.06 2.62 -6.27
CA TYR A 86 -14.33 1.35 -6.23
C TYR A 86 -14.92 0.37 -5.22
N ASN A 87 -15.16 0.83 -3.99
CA ASN A 87 -15.71 -0.01 -2.93
C ASN A 87 -17.13 -0.47 -3.25
N LEU A 88 -17.96 0.38 -3.85
CA LEU A 88 -19.31 0.03 -4.27
C LEU A 88 -19.30 -1.14 -5.27
N VAL A 89 -18.46 -1.08 -6.30
CA VAL A 89 -18.31 -2.17 -7.27
C VAL A 89 -17.75 -3.43 -6.62
N LEU A 90 -16.85 -3.29 -5.65
CA LEU A 90 -16.34 -4.43 -4.90
C LEU A 90 -17.46 -5.13 -4.11
N PHE A 91 -18.32 -4.36 -3.43
CA PHE A 91 -19.44 -4.90 -2.67
C PHE A 91 -20.50 -5.57 -3.55
N THR A 92 -20.78 -5.02 -4.74
CA THR A 92 -21.74 -5.66 -5.67
C THR A 92 -21.20 -6.96 -6.26
N ARG A 93 -19.89 -7.08 -6.45
CA ARG A 93 -19.24 -8.31 -6.94
C ARG A 93 -19.05 -9.39 -5.87
N LEU A 94 -18.98 -9.00 -4.60
CA LEU A 94 -18.80 -9.93 -3.48
C LEU A 94 -20.11 -10.52 -2.95
N ARG A 95 -21.28 -9.98 -3.34
CA ARG A 95 -22.55 -10.68 -3.12
C ARG A 95 -22.65 -11.86 -4.09
N PRO A 96 -22.68 -13.11 -3.62
CA PRO A 96 -23.20 -14.19 -4.44
C PRO A 96 -24.69 -13.91 -4.64
N THR A 97 -25.15 -13.93 -5.89
CA THR A 97 -26.57 -14.12 -6.20
C THR A 97 -27.07 -15.45 -5.65
#